data_AF-A0A923J465-F1
#
_entry.id   AF-A0A923J465-F1
#
_cell.length_a   1.000
_cell.length_b   1.000
_cell.length_c   1.000
_cell.angle_alpha   90.00
_cell.angle_beta   90.00
_cell.angle_gamma   90.00
#
_symmetry.space_group_name_H-M   'P 1'
#
loop_
_entity.id
_entity.type
_entity.pdbx_description
1 polymer ?
#
loop_
_entity_poly.entity_id
_entity_poly.type
_entity_poly.pdbx_seq_one_letter_code
_entity_poly.pdbx_strand_id
1 'polypeptide(L)'
;RRVDAGDSFADIANDHGISRQAVQKRVRKLRGKTTKAIVSKKVEQIVDRKLDAVDQLQKVNEYANELLDLCMAWGRGDKKALQILESQRTTRTVRIGDEEIDVQEFKFKDPRELALKAMAEIRGQLKLQLEIFQALYDLKAAAEFQEEIITAIGEVSPDVRKQIIHKLNQRRAIRSVVRFA
;
A
#
# COMPACT_ATOMS: atom_id res chain seq x y z
N ARG A 1 19.28 -18.56 19.16
CA ARG A 1 19.23 -19.78 18.34
C ARG A 1 19.09 -21.03 19.20
N ARG A 2 19.99 -21.37 20.14
CA ARG A 2 19.80 -22.54 21.05
C ARG A 2 18.51 -22.51 21.88
N VAL A 3 18.20 -21.37 22.52
CA VAL A 3 16.92 -21.17 23.25
C VAL A 3 15.69 -21.29 22.34
N ASP A 4 15.82 -20.90 21.07
CA ASP A 4 14.71 -20.94 20.11
C ASP A 4 14.60 -22.33 19.44
N ALA A 5 15.63 -23.17 19.60
CA ALA A 5 15.67 -24.57 19.20
C ALA A 5 15.19 -25.54 20.30
N GLY A 6 14.85 -25.02 21.49
CA GLY A 6 14.28 -25.79 22.61
C GLY A 6 15.21 -26.07 23.78
N ASP A 7 16.50 -25.71 23.69
CA ASP A 7 17.47 -25.97 24.76
C ASP A 7 17.12 -25.26 26.06
N SER A 8 17.26 -25.96 27.19
CA SER A 8 16.99 -25.37 28.50
C SER A 8 18.09 -24.37 28.89
N PHE A 9 17.73 -23.36 29.69
CA PHE A 9 18.71 -22.42 30.20
C PHE A 9 19.80 -23.06 31.06
N ALA A 10 19.55 -24.26 31.62
CA ALA A 10 20.55 -25.00 32.38
C ALA A 10 21.58 -25.65 31.46
N ASP A 11 21.14 -26.23 30.35
CA ASP A 11 22.03 -26.88 29.37
C ASP A 11 22.93 -25.83 28.70
N ILE A 12 22.36 -24.68 28.35
CA ILE A 12 23.11 -23.55 27.79
C ILE A 12 24.11 -22.98 28.81
N ALA A 13 23.75 -22.98 30.10
CA ALA A 13 24.63 -22.51 31.17
C ALA A 13 25.84 -23.45 31.36
N ASN A 14 25.59 -24.76 31.39
CA ASN A 14 26.61 -25.78 31.55
C ASN A 14 27.56 -25.82 30.34
N ASP A 15 27.04 -25.81 29.12
CA ASP A 15 27.86 -25.84 27.90
C ASP A 15 28.77 -24.62 27.76
N HIS A 16 28.36 -23.48 28.31
CA HIS A 16 29.11 -22.22 28.21
C HIS A 16 29.85 -21.85 29.50
N GLY A 17 29.82 -22.69 30.54
CA GLY A 17 30.49 -22.45 31.82
C GLY A 17 30.04 -21.16 32.53
N ILE A 18 28.79 -20.74 32.31
CA ILE A 18 28.24 -19.48 32.81
C ILE A 18 27.02 -19.73 33.68
N SER A 19 26.71 -18.81 34.59
CA SER A 19 25.53 -18.96 35.44
C SER A 19 24.23 -18.88 34.63
N ARG A 20 23.22 -19.64 35.06
CA ARG A 20 21.87 -19.62 34.48
C ARG A 20 21.27 -18.20 34.43
N GLN A 21 21.59 -17.39 35.43
CA GLN A 21 21.18 -15.97 35.51
C GLN A 21 21.83 -15.11 34.41
N ALA A 22 23.10 -15.36 34.07
CA ALA A 22 23.80 -14.67 33.00
C ALA A 22 23.18 -15.01 31.62
N VAL A 23 22.81 -16.27 31.40
CA VAL A 23 22.07 -16.71 30.20
C VAL A 23 20.73 -15.98 30.12
N GLN A 24 19.95 -15.97 31.21
CA GLN A 24 18.63 -15.33 31.25
C GLN A 24 18.72 -13.82 30.98
N LYS A 25 19.70 -13.13 31.58
CA LYS A 25 19.97 -11.70 31.35
C LYS A 25 20.35 -11.43 29.89
N ARG A 26 21.17 -12.30 29.28
CA ARG A 26 21.62 -12.17 27.89
C ARG A 26 20.48 -12.42 26.90
N VAL A 27 19.66 -13.44 27.11
CA VAL A 27 18.47 -13.76 26.28
C VAL A 27 17.46 -12.61 26.34
N ARG A 28 17.19 -12.06 27.53
CA ARG A 28 16.31 -10.91 27.74
C ARG A 28 16.79 -9.68 26.96
N LYS A 29 18.11 -9.40 26.98
CA LYS A 29 18.74 -8.29 26.22
C LYS A 29 18.68 -8.52 24.70
N LEU A 30 18.96 -9.74 24.24
CA LEU A 30 18.92 -10.10 22.83
C LEU A 30 17.49 -10.01 22.28
N ARG A 31 16.50 -10.62 22.96
CA ARG A 31 15.09 -10.56 22.55
C ARG A 31 14.56 -9.13 22.49
N GLY A 32 14.90 -8.29 23.47
CA GLY A 32 14.52 -6.87 23.46
C GLY A 32 15.06 -6.10 22.24
N LYS A 33 16.32 -6.34 21.86
CA LYS A 33 16.93 -5.74 20.65
C LYS A 33 16.31 -6.29 19.36
N THR A 34 16.08 -7.60 19.28
CA THR A 34 15.50 -8.22 18.09
C THR A 34 14.04 -7.79 17.87
N THR A 35 13.25 -7.65 18.94
CA THR A 35 11.87 -7.16 18.81
C THR A 35 11.81 -5.72 18.30
N LYS A 36 12.64 -4.80 18.82
CA LYS A 36 12.72 -3.43 18.29
C LYS A 36 13.09 -3.41 16.81
N ALA A 37 14.10 -4.20 16.41
CA ALA A 37 14.53 -4.29 15.02
C ALA A 37 13.44 -4.86 14.08
N ILE A 38 12.70 -5.89 14.51
CA ILE A 38 11.62 -6.48 13.71
C ILE A 38 10.41 -5.53 13.58
N VAL A 39 10.08 -4.79 14.64
CA VAL A 39 8.97 -3.81 14.59
C VAL A 39 9.32 -2.66 13.65
N SER A 40 10.53 -2.09 13.75
CA SER A 40 11.01 -1.06 12.80
C SER A 40 10.93 -1.55 11.36
N LYS A 41 11.50 -2.74 11.10
CA LYS A 41 11.54 -3.33 9.75
C LYS A 41 10.14 -3.60 9.16
N LYS A 42 9.14 -3.91 9.99
CA LYS A 42 7.76 -4.12 9.51
C LYS A 42 6.98 -2.84 9.31
N VAL A 43 7.23 -1.81 10.11
CA VAL A 43 6.69 -0.47 9.84
C VAL A 43 7.26 0.02 8.52
N GLU A 44 8.57 -0.11 8.31
CA GLU A 44 9.23 0.15 7.02
C GLU A 44 8.57 -0.63 5.87
N GLN A 45 8.42 -1.97 5.98
CA GLN A 45 7.78 -2.77 4.91
C GLN A 45 6.32 -2.40 4.62
N ILE A 46 5.55 -1.99 5.64
CA ILE A 46 4.16 -1.55 5.45
C ILE A 46 4.13 -0.18 4.79
N VAL A 47 5.04 0.71 5.19
CA VAL A 47 5.23 2.02 4.56
C VAL A 47 5.66 1.85 3.11
N ASP A 48 6.66 1.02 2.81
CA ASP A 48 7.14 0.72 1.45
C ASP A 48 6.02 0.20 0.55
N ARG A 49 5.25 -0.80 1.01
CA ARG A 49 4.10 -1.32 0.24
C ARG A 49 2.99 -0.31 0.02
N LYS A 50 2.83 0.65 0.95
CA LYS A 50 1.85 1.72 0.82
C LYS A 50 2.33 2.80 -0.13
N LEU A 51 3.64 3.08 -0.16
CA LEU A 51 4.27 3.95 -1.15
C LEU A 51 4.12 3.39 -2.56
N ASP A 52 4.37 2.08 -2.77
CA ASP A 52 4.15 1.44 -4.08
C ASP A 52 2.71 1.61 -4.59
N ALA A 53 1.73 1.48 -3.69
CA ALA A 53 0.33 1.67 -4.04
C ALA A 53 0.02 3.14 -4.38
N VAL A 54 0.61 4.10 -3.67
CA VAL A 54 0.48 5.53 -3.97
C VAL A 54 1.10 5.86 -5.33
N ASP A 55 2.26 5.30 -5.66
CA ASP A 55 2.92 5.49 -6.96
C ASP A 55 2.05 4.97 -8.11
N GLN A 56 1.44 3.79 -7.94
CA GLN A 56 0.49 3.26 -8.93
C GLN A 56 -0.75 4.14 -9.08
N LEU A 57 -1.30 4.65 -7.97
CA LEU A 57 -2.43 5.58 -7.98
C LEU A 57 -2.08 6.88 -8.71
N GLN A 58 -0.87 7.41 -8.49
CA GLN A 58 -0.38 8.61 -9.13
C GLN A 58 -0.27 8.40 -10.65
N LYS A 59 0.28 7.27 -11.09
CA LYS A 59 0.38 6.89 -12.51
C LYS A 59 -0.99 6.79 -13.19
N VAL A 60 -1.99 6.18 -12.53
CA VAL A 60 -3.36 6.11 -13.05
C VAL A 60 -3.99 7.50 -13.14
N ASN A 61 -3.75 8.34 -12.14
CA ASN A 61 -4.24 9.73 -12.13
C ASN A 61 -3.64 10.54 -13.28
N GLU A 62 -2.33 10.40 -13.55
CA GLU A 62 -1.67 11.03 -14.70
C GLU A 62 -2.35 10.65 -16.02
N TYR A 63 -2.55 9.36 -16.29
CA TYR A 63 -3.25 8.91 -17.49
C TYR A 63 -4.69 9.44 -17.59
N ALA A 64 -5.41 9.50 -16.46
CA ALA A 64 -6.77 10.03 -16.43
C ALA A 64 -6.81 11.53 -16.74
N ASN A 65 -5.82 12.31 -16.27
CA ASN A 65 -5.68 13.72 -16.62
C ASN A 65 -5.31 13.90 -18.09
N GLU A 66 -4.39 13.10 -18.63
CA GLU A 66 -4.05 13.15 -20.05
C GLU A 66 -5.27 12.89 -20.95
N LEU A 67 -6.08 11.88 -20.60
CA LEU A 67 -7.34 11.59 -21.31
C LEU A 67 -8.33 12.75 -21.20
N LEU A 68 -8.42 13.37 -20.01
CA LEU A 68 -9.29 14.51 -19.80
C LEU A 68 -8.84 15.72 -20.63
N ASP A 69 -7.55 16.02 -20.66
CA ASP A 69 -6.99 17.12 -21.44
C ASP A 69 -7.26 16.95 -22.93
N LEU A 70 -7.07 15.74 -23.46
CA LEU A 70 -7.42 15.40 -24.85
C LEU A 70 -8.92 15.62 -25.12
N CYS A 71 -9.80 15.17 -24.23
CA CYS A 71 -11.24 15.37 -24.41
C CYS A 71 -11.64 16.86 -24.32
N MET A 72 -10.99 17.63 -23.45
CA MET A 72 -11.23 19.07 -23.32
C MET A 72 -10.67 19.85 -24.51
N ALA A 73 -9.57 19.40 -25.12
CA ALA A 73 -9.06 19.95 -26.38
C ALA A 73 -10.02 19.69 -27.55
N TRP A 74 -10.58 18.47 -27.63
CA TRP A 74 -11.62 18.13 -28.60
C TRP A 74 -12.88 18.99 -28.43
N GLY A 75 -13.38 19.14 -27.19
CA GLY A 75 -14.56 19.96 -26.90
C GLY A 75 -14.38 21.45 -27.23
N ARG A 76 -13.14 21.94 -27.24
CA ARG A 76 -12.79 23.32 -27.62
C ARG A 76 -12.56 23.52 -29.12
N GLY A 77 -12.60 22.45 -29.92
CA GLY A 77 -12.37 22.52 -31.36
C GLY A 77 -10.90 22.73 -31.76
N ASP A 78 -9.96 22.23 -30.96
CA ASP A 78 -8.54 22.29 -31.31
C ASP A 78 -8.25 21.48 -32.58
N LYS A 79 -7.72 22.15 -33.62
CA LYS A 79 -7.46 21.57 -34.94
C LYS A 79 -6.52 20.36 -34.91
N LYS A 80 -5.52 20.34 -34.02
CA LYS A 80 -4.60 19.19 -33.91
C LYS A 80 -5.29 17.98 -33.31
N ALA A 81 -6.14 18.21 -32.31
CA ALA A 81 -6.86 17.16 -31.63
C ALA A 81 -7.95 16.57 -32.56
N LEU A 82 -8.61 17.42 -33.36
CA LEU A 82 -9.55 17.01 -34.41
C LEU A 82 -8.88 16.20 -35.53
N GLN A 83 -7.66 16.54 -35.94
CA GLN A 83 -6.92 15.79 -36.98
C GLN A 83 -6.65 14.32 -36.59
N ILE A 84 -6.36 14.07 -35.31
CA ILE A 84 -6.19 12.69 -34.78
C ILE A 84 -7.53 11.94 -34.83
N LEU A 85 -8.66 12.60 -34.56
CA LEU A 85 -10.00 12.00 -34.64
C LEU A 85 -10.41 11.71 -36.10
N GLU A 86 -10.13 12.62 -37.03
CA GLU A 86 -10.47 12.49 -38.45
C GLU A 86 -9.74 11.31 -39.13
N SER A 87 -8.62 10.85 -38.56
CA SER A 87 -7.89 9.68 -39.05
C SER A 87 -8.62 8.33 -38.84
N GLN A 88 -9.62 8.27 -37.95
CA GLN A 88 -10.41 7.05 -37.66
C GLN A 88 -11.64 6.89 -38.59
N ARG A 89 -11.54 7.41 -39.82
CA ARG A 89 -12.63 7.44 -40.79
C ARG A 89 -12.99 6.04 -41.28
N THR A 90 -14.29 5.72 -41.29
CA THR A 90 -14.81 4.49 -41.91
C THR A 90 -15.67 4.87 -43.12
N THR A 91 -15.43 4.24 -44.27
CA THR A 91 -16.25 4.43 -45.47
C THR A 91 -17.40 3.43 -45.46
N ARG A 92 -18.63 3.91 -45.74
CA ARG A 92 -19.81 3.07 -45.85
C ARG A 92 -20.57 3.43 -47.12
N THR A 93 -20.83 2.45 -47.98
CA THR A 93 -21.70 2.59 -49.13
C THR A 93 -23.15 2.69 -48.67
N VAL A 94 -23.86 3.71 -49.15
CA VAL A 94 -25.29 3.92 -48.90
C VAL A 94 -25.97 4.13 -50.24
N ARG A 95 -27.05 3.40 -50.48
CA ARG A 95 -27.80 3.48 -51.73
C ARG A 95 -28.90 4.54 -51.59
N ILE A 96 -28.87 5.55 -52.45
CA ILE A 96 -29.89 6.60 -52.53
C ILE A 96 -30.56 6.47 -53.90
N GLY A 97 -31.75 5.88 -53.94
CA GLY A 97 -32.40 5.53 -55.19
C GLY A 97 -31.71 4.35 -55.90
N ASP A 98 -31.28 4.55 -57.14
CA ASP A 98 -30.57 3.54 -57.95
C ASP A 98 -29.04 3.73 -57.99
N GLU A 99 -28.52 4.75 -57.30
CA GLU A 99 -27.09 5.01 -57.20
C GLU A 99 -26.52 4.55 -55.85
N GLU A 100 -25.37 3.88 -55.89
CA GLU A 100 -24.56 3.58 -54.71
C GLU A 100 -23.55 4.71 -54.49
N ILE A 101 -23.61 5.35 -53.33
CA ILE A 101 -22.72 6.45 -52.97
C ILE A 101 -21.89 6.04 -51.76
N ASP A 102 -20.58 6.19 -51.86
CA ASP A 102 -19.68 6.05 -50.72
C ASP A 102 -19.81 7.26 -49.79
N VAL A 103 -20.44 7.06 -48.63
CA VAL A 103 -20.54 8.09 -47.61
C VAL A 103 -19.47 7.86 -46.55
N GLN A 104 -18.83 8.95 -46.16
CA GLN A 104 -17.85 8.96 -45.08
C GLN A 104 -18.62 9.07 -43.76
N GLU A 105 -18.71 7.97 -43.02
CA GLU A 105 -19.39 7.96 -41.72
C GLU A 105 -18.35 8.14 -40.62
N PHE A 106 -18.49 9.20 -39.83
CA PHE A 106 -17.69 9.39 -38.63
C PHE A 106 -18.48 8.83 -37.43
N LYS A 107 -18.13 7.62 -36.98
CA LYS A 107 -18.68 7.08 -35.72
C LYS A 107 -17.97 7.71 -34.54
N PHE A 108 -18.51 8.82 -34.04
CA PHE A 108 -18.03 9.43 -32.82
C PHE A 108 -18.68 8.76 -31.59
N LYS A 109 -17.88 8.27 -30.64
CA LYS A 109 -18.32 8.24 -29.23
C LYS A 109 -18.22 9.67 -28.71
N ASP A 110 -19.23 10.18 -28.01
CA ASP A 110 -19.25 11.57 -27.54
C ASP A 110 -18.02 11.82 -26.63
N PRO A 111 -17.07 12.69 -27.03
CA PRO A 111 -15.90 13.03 -26.24
C PRO A 111 -16.23 13.53 -24.83
N ARG A 112 -17.41 14.14 -24.66
CA ARG A 112 -17.88 14.64 -23.37
C ARG A 112 -18.22 13.50 -22.42
N GLU A 113 -18.72 12.38 -22.94
CA GLU A 113 -18.98 11.19 -22.12
C GLU A 113 -17.67 10.59 -21.61
N LEU A 114 -16.63 10.55 -22.45
CA LEU A 114 -15.31 10.09 -22.06
C LEU A 114 -14.67 11.04 -21.05
N ALA A 115 -14.79 12.36 -21.25
CA ALA A 115 -14.33 13.37 -20.29
C ALA A 115 -15.00 13.19 -18.92
N LEU A 116 -16.32 12.99 -18.88
CA LEU A 116 -17.06 12.78 -17.63
C LEU A 116 -16.62 11.51 -16.90
N LYS A 117 -16.34 10.42 -17.64
CA LYS A 117 -15.80 9.18 -17.07
C LYS A 117 -14.39 9.37 -16.53
N ALA A 118 -13.52 10.09 -17.23
CA ALA A 118 -12.18 10.42 -16.76
C ALA A 118 -12.23 11.30 -15.50
N MET A 119 -13.07 12.34 -15.47
CA MET A 119 -13.29 13.17 -14.28
C MET A 119 -13.82 12.36 -13.07
N ALA A 120 -14.72 11.40 -13.33
CA ALA A 120 -15.25 10.53 -12.28
C ALA A 120 -14.15 9.62 -11.71
N GLU A 121 -13.29 9.06 -12.57
CA GLU A 121 -12.14 8.26 -12.16
C GLU A 121 -11.15 9.09 -11.33
N ILE A 122 -10.75 10.28 -11.79
CA ILE A 122 -9.85 11.18 -11.04
C ILE A 122 -10.42 11.47 -9.64
N ARG A 123 -11.72 11.74 -9.53
CA ARG A 123 -12.38 11.95 -8.24
C ARG A 123 -12.33 10.71 -7.34
N GLY A 124 -12.56 9.53 -7.91
CA GLY A 124 -12.44 8.25 -7.21
C GLY A 124 -11.02 8.04 -6.66
N GLN A 125 -10.01 8.34 -7.47
CA GLN A 125 -8.60 8.26 -7.10
C GLN A 125 -8.25 9.21 -5.95
N LEU A 126 -8.70 10.47 -6.01
CA LEU A 126 -8.50 11.44 -4.92
C LEU A 126 -9.13 10.98 -3.61
N LYS A 127 -10.33 10.39 -3.66
CA LYS A 127 -10.99 9.84 -2.48
C LYS A 127 -10.19 8.69 -1.88
N LEU A 128 -9.72 7.76 -2.71
CA LEU A 128 -8.91 6.63 -2.26
C LEU A 128 -7.58 7.08 -1.65
N GLN A 129 -6.93 8.10 -2.23
CA GLN A 129 -5.73 8.71 -1.66
C GLN A 129 -5.99 9.28 -0.26
N LEU A 130 -7.09 10.01 -0.06
CA LEU A 130 -7.48 10.53 1.26
C LEU A 130 -7.71 9.40 2.28
N GLU A 131 -8.40 8.33 1.88
CA GLU A 131 -8.63 7.16 2.75
C GLU A 131 -7.31 6.49 3.16
N ILE A 132 -6.36 6.37 2.23
CA ILE A 132 -5.02 5.84 2.51
C ILE A 132 -4.28 6.75 3.49
N PHE A 133 -4.28 8.08 3.27
CA PHE A 133 -3.62 9.02 4.18
C PHE A 133 -4.21 8.97 5.59
N GLN A 134 -5.54 8.90 5.70
CA GLN A 134 -6.20 8.80 6.99
C GLN A 134 -5.83 7.50 7.71
N ALA A 135 -5.83 6.37 6.99
CA ALA A 135 -5.40 5.09 7.56
C ALA A 135 -3.93 5.11 8.02
N LEU A 136 -3.04 5.77 7.26
CA LEU A 136 -1.64 5.93 7.66
C LEU A 136 -1.49 6.81 8.91
N TYR A 137 -2.28 7.89 9.00
CA TYR A 137 -2.31 8.76 10.16
C TYR A 137 -2.79 8.02 11.41
N ASP A 138 -3.89 7.26 11.29
CA ASP A 138 -4.43 6.47 12.40
C ASP A 138 -3.44 5.40 12.88
N LEU A 139 -2.75 4.74 11.94
CA LEU A 139 -1.68 3.79 12.27
C LEU A 139 -0.52 4.46 13.01
N LYS A 140 -0.14 5.67 12.60
CA LYS A 140 0.91 6.45 13.27
C LYS A 140 0.49 6.83 14.68
N ALA A 141 -0.72 7.37 14.86
CA ALA A 141 -1.26 7.73 16.16
C ALA A 141 -1.36 6.52 17.11
N ALA A 142 -1.79 5.37 16.59
CA ALA A 142 -1.82 4.12 17.36
C ALA A 142 -0.42 3.65 17.76
N ALA A 143 0.58 3.82 16.89
CA ALA A 143 1.97 3.47 17.19
C ALA A 143 2.55 4.37 18.29
N GLU A 144 2.34 5.69 18.21
CA GLU A 144 2.77 6.67 19.21
C GLU A 144 2.12 6.39 20.57
N PHE A 145 0.80 6.18 20.60
CA PHE A 145 0.08 5.79 21.81
C PHE A 145 0.60 4.49 22.42
N GLN A 146 0.86 3.48 21.59
CA GLN A 146 1.41 2.21 22.05
C GLN A 146 2.82 2.37 22.63
N GLU A 147 3.66 3.22 22.02
CA GLU A 147 4.99 3.52 22.53
C GLU A 147 4.92 4.20 23.90
N GLU A 148 4.04 5.20 24.05
CA GLU A 148 3.85 5.92 25.31
C GLU A 148 3.39 4.98 26.44
N ILE A 149 2.38 4.13 26.19
CA ILE A 149 1.93 3.14 27.16
C ILE A 149 3.06 2.19 27.56
N ILE A 150 3.82 1.68 26.59
CA ILE A 150 4.91 0.74 26.86
C ILE A 150 6.02 1.43 27.68
N THR A 151 6.25 2.72 27.45
CA THR A 151 7.21 3.53 28.20
C THR A 151 6.73 3.75 29.63
N ALA A 152 5.52 4.24 29.83
CA ALA A 152 4.91 4.45 31.15
C ALA A 152 4.88 3.15 31.99
N ILE A 153 4.47 2.01 31.39
CA ILE A 153 4.53 0.71 32.07
C ILE A 153 5.98 0.34 32.41
N GLY A 154 6.93 0.68 31.54
CA GLY A 154 8.35 0.44 31.76
C GLY A 154 8.92 1.21 32.94
N GLU A 155 8.44 2.42 33.18
CA GLU A 155 8.83 3.28 34.31
C GLU A 155 8.30 2.72 35.63
N VAL A 156 7.05 2.25 35.65
CA VAL A 156 6.44 1.65 36.85
C VAL A 156 6.96 0.23 37.12
N SER A 157 7.04 -0.61 36.08
CA SER A 157 7.49 -2.00 36.20
C SER A 157 8.16 -2.51 34.92
N PRO A 158 9.51 -2.51 34.89
CA PRO A 158 10.28 -3.06 33.77
C PRO A 158 10.03 -4.55 33.50
N ASP A 159 9.55 -5.30 34.49
CA ASP A 159 9.22 -6.72 34.38
C ASP A 159 7.88 -6.93 33.66
N VAL A 160 6.84 -6.17 34.06
CA VAL A 160 5.52 -6.22 33.40
C VAL A 160 5.62 -5.82 31.94
N ARG A 161 6.35 -4.74 31.62
CA ARG A 161 6.63 -4.33 30.23
C ARG A 161 7.15 -5.48 29.38
N LYS A 162 8.10 -6.26 29.92
CA LYS A 162 8.73 -7.36 29.16
C LYS A 162 7.82 -8.57 29.03
N GLN A 163 6.98 -8.86 30.03
CA GLN A 163 5.96 -9.90 29.90
C GLN A 163 4.93 -9.54 28.81
N ILE A 164 4.48 -8.28 28.76
CA ILE A 164 3.54 -7.79 27.74
C ILE A 164 4.17 -7.91 26.35
N ILE A 165 5.39 -7.42 26.16
CA ILE A 165 6.13 -7.54 24.88
C ILE A 165 6.28 -9.01 24.47
N HIS A 166 6.59 -9.90 25.43
CA HIS A 166 6.73 -11.33 25.15
C HIS A 166 5.42 -11.96 24.66
N LYS A 167 4.30 -11.71 25.35
CA LYS A 167 2.97 -12.19 24.97
C LYS A 167 2.54 -11.65 23.59
N LEU A 168 2.81 -10.37 23.31
CA LEU A 168 2.53 -9.75 22.01
C LEU A 168 3.31 -10.43 20.88
N ASN A 169 4.59 -10.72 21.10
CA ASN A 169 5.42 -11.41 20.11
C ASN A 169 4.96 -12.85 19.86
N GLN A 170 4.56 -13.60 20.90
CA GLN A 170 4.02 -14.95 20.75
C GLN A 170 2.73 -14.94 19.92
N ARG A 171 1.78 -14.05 20.23
CA ARG A 171 0.54 -13.92 19.45
C ARG A 171 0.80 -13.51 18.00
N ARG A 172 1.84 -12.70 17.74
CA ARG A 172 2.23 -12.31 16.38
C ARG A 172 2.87 -13.44 15.59
N ALA A 173 3.73 -14.26 16.21
CA ALA A 173 4.37 -15.39 15.55
C ALA A 173 3.32 -16.39 15.03
N ILE A 174 2.29 -16.67 15.83
CA ILE A 174 1.17 -17.53 15.43
C ILE A 174 0.45 -16.92 14.22
N ARG A 175 0.14 -15.62 14.24
CA ARG A 175 -0.51 -14.93 13.12
C ARG A 175 0.30 -14.90 11.83
N SER A 176 1.63 -14.83 11.90
CA SER A 176 2.47 -14.89 10.69
C SER A 176 2.46 -16.29 10.07
N VAL A 177 2.45 -17.35 10.87
CA VAL A 177 2.44 -18.73 10.36
C VAL A 177 1.13 -19.03 9.63
N VAL A 178 -0.01 -18.55 10.15
CA VAL A 178 -1.33 -18.74 9.53
C VAL A 178 -1.50 -17.95 8.22
N ARG A 179 -0.72 -16.88 7.99
CA ARG A 179 -0.80 -16.07 6.76
C ARG A 179 0.00 -16.66 5.58
N PHE A 180 0.81 -17.68 5.84
CA PHE A 180 1.63 -18.38 4.85
C PHE A 180 1.22 -19.85 4.67
N ALA A 181 0.09 -20.26 5.25
CA ALA A 181 -0.61 -21.52 4.98
C ALA A 181 -1.86 -21.20 4.15
#